data_AF-Q7NG62-F1
#
_entry.id   AF-Q7NG62-F1
#
_cell.length_a   1.000
_cell.length_b   1.000
_cell.length_c   1.000
_cell.angle_alpha   90.00
_cell.angle_beta   90.00
_cell.angle_gamma   90.00
#
_symmetry.space_group_name_H-M   'P 1'
#
loop_
_entity.id
_entity.type
_entity.pdbx_description
1 polymer ?
#
loop_
_entity_poly.entity_id
_entity_poly.type
_entity_poly.pdbx_seq_one_letter_code
_entity_poly.pdbx_strand_id
1 'polypeptide(L)'
;MVQGERRGLWLLSLLIGLLFGGCAGGPAPGGDAQDAQQGTGSQYEAFLSGDKPKVAATSTILADMTRTVAGDGYSIYSILKPGADPHVYEPSPGDSRVLSRADLVLYNGFNLEPQLVKLIGATQNPAPKVPVAEVGGIKPYKLEKTAGIVAADPHAWGSAANGVRYVSAIEKSLVETFPKDKERFEANAANYRKDLEALDGWIREQIATIPEANRKLVSSHDAFQYYGRAYGLPVTGSILGVSTEEEPSARKIAQLVETIRKEQVRAVFIETSTAPELLQSLARDAGVKIGGTLYSDSVGAQGTAGDTYIKMLTANTRTIVEALGGTYTAFVPPSASK
;
A
#
# COMPACT_ATOMS: atom_id res chain seq x y z
N MET A 1 60.57 12.38 -70.31
CA MET A 1 60.63 11.40 -71.42
C MET A 1 60.38 10.03 -70.80
N VAL A 2 59.13 9.60 -70.70
CA VAL A 2 58.77 8.33 -70.07
C VAL A 2 57.76 7.64 -70.98
N GLN A 3 58.22 6.56 -71.60
CA GLN A 3 57.45 5.62 -72.41
C GLN A 3 57.02 4.43 -71.56
N GLY A 4 56.03 3.68 -72.05
CA GLY A 4 55.69 2.33 -71.60
C GLY A 4 54.20 2.18 -71.34
N GLU A 5 53.37 2.22 -72.38
CA GLU A 5 52.76 1.04 -73.04
C GLU A 5 51.44 0.58 -72.38
N ARG A 6 50.37 0.66 -73.18
CA ARG A 6 49.00 0.23 -72.87
C ARG A 6 48.60 -0.85 -73.89
N ARG A 7 48.01 -1.94 -73.39
CA ARG A 7 46.96 -2.83 -73.97
C ARG A 7 47.07 -4.13 -73.16
N GLY A 8 46.09 -4.68 -72.48
CA GLY A 8 44.64 -4.52 -72.44
C GLY A 8 44.11 -5.93 -72.17
N LEU A 9 43.20 -6.12 -71.21
CA LEU A 9 42.26 -7.24 -71.18
C LEU A 9 41.19 -6.98 -70.12
N TRP A 10 39.95 -7.21 -70.50
CA TRP A 10 38.72 -7.03 -69.72
C TRP A 10 38.51 -8.21 -68.77
N LEU A 11 38.23 -7.95 -67.50
CA LEU A 11 37.59 -8.90 -66.58
C LEU A 11 36.66 -8.14 -65.62
N LEU A 12 35.39 -8.51 -65.64
CA LEU A 12 34.29 -8.08 -64.77
C LEU A 12 34.72 -8.10 -63.29
N SER A 13 34.58 -6.97 -62.60
CA SER A 13 34.69 -6.90 -61.14
C SER A 13 33.32 -6.64 -60.53
N LEU A 14 32.88 -7.61 -59.72
CA LEU A 14 31.73 -7.54 -58.83
C LEU A 14 31.99 -6.47 -57.75
N LEU A 15 31.12 -5.47 -57.63
CA LEU A 15 31.18 -4.46 -56.57
C LEU A 15 30.58 -5.06 -55.29
N ILE A 16 31.44 -5.52 -54.39
CA ILE A 16 31.11 -5.82 -52.99
C ILE A 16 31.19 -4.50 -52.23
N GLY A 17 30.04 -3.98 -51.79
CA GLY A 17 29.96 -2.87 -50.85
C GLY A 17 30.28 -3.35 -49.44
N LEU A 18 31.46 -3.00 -48.93
CA LEU A 18 31.77 -3.01 -47.50
C LEU A 18 31.11 -1.79 -46.84
N LEU A 19 30.12 -2.02 -45.98
CA LEU A 19 29.75 -1.08 -44.93
C LEU A 19 30.19 -1.67 -43.59
N PHE A 20 31.16 -1.00 -42.97
CA PHE A 20 31.49 -1.14 -41.56
C PHE A 20 30.35 -0.55 -40.72
N GLY A 21 29.77 -1.37 -39.83
CA GLY A 21 28.83 -0.94 -38.79
C GLY A 21 28.85 -1.97 -37.67
N GLY A 22 29.24 -1.53 -36.47
CA GLY A 22 29.72 -2.36 -35.38
C GLY A 22 28.70 -3.27 -34.69
N CYS A 23 29.25 -4.12 -33.83
CA CYS A 23 28.58 -5.16 -33.06
C CYS A 23 27.37 -4.64 -32.25
N ALA A 24 26.21 -5.25 -32.48
CA ALA A 24 25.05 -5.13 -31.61
C ALA A 24 25.28 -5.96 -30.33
N GLY A 25 25.47 -5.28 -29.20
CA GLY A 25 25.36 -5.87 -27.87
C GLY A 25 23.90 -6.11 -27.51
N GLY A 26 23.59 -7.29 -26.98
CA GLY A 26 22.25 -7.63 -26.46
C GLY A 26 21.88 -6.79 -25.23
N PRO A 27 20.58 -6.69 -24.90
CA PRO A 27 20.13 -5.84 -23.81
C PRO A 27 20.56 -6.43 -22.47
N ALA A 28 21.25 -5.61 -21.66
CA ALA A 28 21.51 -5.87 -20.26
C ALA A 28 20.22 -5.66 -19.43
N PRO A 29 20.00 -6.42 -18.34
CA PRO A 29 18.88 -6.19 -17.44
C PRO A 29 19.23 -5.05 -16.49
N GLY A 30 18.73 -3.86 -16.80
CA GLY A 30 18.90 -2.65 -16.01
C GLY A 30 17.91 -1.60 -16.48
N GLY A 31 16.64 -1.79 -16.14
CA GLY A 31 15.59 -0.80 -16.38
C GLY A 31 15.54 0.14 -15.19
N ASP A 32 16.06 1.34 -15.39
CA ASP A 32 16.04 2.44 -14.44
C ASP A 32 14.61 2.82 -14.01
N ALA A 33 14.50 3.25 -12.76
CA ALA A 33 13.29 3.70 -12.07
C ALA A 33 12.67 5.01 -12.61
N GLN A 34 12.66 5.22 -13.93
CA GLN A 34 12.16 6.45 -14.56
C GLN A 34 10.78 6.30 -15.23
N ASP A 35 10.29 5.09 -15.50
CA ASP A 35 8.98 4.91 -16.17
C ASP A 35 7.76 4.94 -15.23
N ALA A 36 7.96 5.04 -13.90
CA ALA A 36 6.85 5.20 -12.94
C ALA A 36 6.36 6.66 -12.78
N GLN A 37 6.99 7.65 -13.43
CA GLN A 37 6.65 9.07 -13.25
C GLN A 37 5.48 9.56 -14.12
N GLN A 38 5.11 8.86 -15.19
CA GLN A 38 4.13 9.39 -16.16
C GLN A 38 2.68 9.45 -15.65
N GLY A 39 2.31 8.70 -14.61
CA GLY A 39 0.97 8.75 -14.02
C GLY A 39 0.75 9.85 -12.96
N THR A 40 1.82 10.26 -12.27
CA THR A 40 1.68 11.12 -11.07
C THR A 40 1.66 12.62 -11.38
N GLY A 41 2.34 13.06 -12.44
CA GLY A 41 2.29 14.47 -12.86
C GLY A 41 0.90 14.88 -13.31
N SER A 42 0.19 14.01 -14.02
CA SER A 42 -1.16 14.30 -14.53
C SER A 42 -2.19 14.44 -13.41
N GLN A 43 -2.23 13.53 -12.43
CA GLN A 43 -3.19 13.64 -11.31
C GLN A 43 -2.87 14.80 -10.38
N TYR A 44 -1.59 15.06 -10.13
CA TYR A 44 -1.15 16.19 -9.32
C TYR A 44 -1.54 17.53 -9.94
N GLU A 45 -1.24 17.73 -11.23
CA GLU A 45 -1.60 18.96 -11.93
C GLU A 45 -3.13 19.10 -12.07
N ALA A 46 -3.85 18.00 -12.35
CA ALA A 46 -5.31 18.01 -12.37
C ALA A 46 -5.91 18.37 -11.00
N PHE A 47 -5.28 17.95 -9.90
CA PHE A 47 -5.69 18.36 -8.56
C PHE A 47 -5.44 19.84 -8.29
N LEU A 48 -4.28 20.38 -8.68
CA LEU A 48 -3.95 21.77 -8.40
C LEU A 48 -4.69 22.79 -9.28
N SER A 49 -4.94 22.44 -10.53
CA SER A 49 -5.48 23.34 -11.57
C SER A 49 -6.95 23.10 -11.92
N GLY A 50 -7.51 21.94 -11.56
CA GLY A 50 -8.90 21.60 -11.90
C GLY A 50 -9.93 22.35 -11.04
N ASP A 51 -11.13 22.51 -11.61
CA ASP A 51 -12.26 23.21 -10.95
C ASP A 51 -13.09 22.30 -10.02
N LYS A 52 -12.87 20.98 -10.07
CA LYS A 52 -13.56 20.03 -9.19
C LYS A 52 -13.22 20.33 -7.71
N PRO A 53 -14.16 20.11 -6.77
CA PRO A 53 -13.84 20.17 -5.35
C PRO A 53 -12.76 19.15 -4.99
N LYS A 54 -11.86 19.55 -4.10
CA LYS A 54 -10.57 18.90 -3.87
C LYS A 54 -10.55 18.21 -2.50
N VAL A 55 -10.29 16.91 -2.49
CA VAL A 55 -10.10 16.14 -1.26
C VAL A 55 -8.67 15.60 -1.24
N ALA A 56 -7.88 16.03 -0.27
CA ALA A 56 -6.55 15.48 -0.03
C ALA A 56 -6.65 14.37 1.02
N ALA A 57 -6.22 13.17 0.66
CA ALA A 57 -6.05 12.06 1.58
C ALA A 57 -4.55 11.85 1.81
N THR A 58 -4.12 11.60 3.05
CA THR A 58 -2.71 11.30 3.33
C THR A 58 -2.30 9.99 2.69
N SER A 59 -3.09 8.92 2.88
CA SER A 59 -2.76 7.56 2.43
C SER A 59 -3.60 7.09 1.24
N THR A 60 -3.07 6.10 0.52
CA THR A 60 -3.73 5.49 -0.64
C THR A 60 -5.02 4.74 -0.25
N ILE A 61 -5.06 4.17 0.96
CA ILE A 61 -6.23 3.50 1.53
C ILE A 61 -7.36 4.52 1.73
N LEU A 62 -7.06 5.67 2.36
CA LEU A 62 -8.06 6.73 2.53
C LEU A 62 -8.53 7.29 1.19
N ALA A 63 -7.61 7.47 0.23
CA ALA A 63 -7.95 7.93 -1.10
C ALA A 63 -8.89 6.96 -1.84
N ASP A 64 -8.62 5.66 -1.78
CA ASP A 64 -9.46 4.61 -2.39
C ASP A 64 -10.87 4.58 -1.78
N MET A 65 -10.97 4.55 -0.44
CA MET A 65 -12.26 4.60 0.26
C MET A 65 -13.03 5.88 -0.09
N THR A 66 -12.34 7.02 -0.14
CA THR A 66 -12.95 8.32 -0.46
C THR A 66 -13.44 8.36 -1.90
N ARG A 67 -12.70 7.81 -2.87
CA ARG A 67 -13.15 7.72 -4.27
C ARG A 67 -14.42 6.89 -4.40
N THR A 68 -14.48 5.78 -3.69
CA THR A 68 -15.66 4.90 -3.69
C THR A 68 -16.89 5.61 -3.12
N VAL A 69 -16.75 6.36 -2.03
CA VAL A 69 -17.88 7.09 -1.42
C VAL A 69 -18.26 8.33 -2.23
N ALA A 70 -17.29 9.13 -2.62
CA ALA A 70 -17.54 10.41 -3.29
C ALA A 70 -18.10 10.23 -4.71
N GLY A 71 -17.66 9.17 -5.41
CA GLY A 71 -17.95 8.95 -6.82
C GLY A 71 -17.29 9.99 -7.71
N ASP A 72 -17.81 10.13 -8.93
CA ASP A 72 -17.36 11.14 -9.89
C ASP A 72 -17.67 12.56 -9.42
N GLY A 73 -16.91 13.53 -9.94
CA GLY A 73 -17.13 14.97 -9.68
C GLY A 73 -16.14 15.61 -8.71
N TYR A 74 -15.33 14.82 -8.00
CA TYR A 74 -14.28 15.32 -7.11
C TYR A 74 -12.88 15.07 -7.67
N SER A 75 -11.93 15.87 -7.21
CA SER A 75 -10.51 15.59 -7.38
C SER A 75 -9.96 15.02 -6.07
N ILE A 76 -9.69 13.72 -6.04
CA ILE A 76 -9.21 13.02 -4.84
C ILE A 76 -7.75 12.63 -5.04
N TYR A 77 -6.89 13.26 -4.26
CA TYR A 77 -5.44 13.09 -4.33
C TYR A 77 -4.91 12.38 -3.09
N SER A 78 -4.04 11.39 -3.31
CA SER A 78 -3.30 10.70 -2.25
C SER A 78 -1.91 11.31 -2.16
N ILE A 79 -1.51 11.80 -0.99
CA ILE A 79 -0.16 12.33 -0.76
C ILE A 79 0.87 11.20 -0.84
N LEU A 80 0.66 10.13 -0.06
CA LEU A 80 1.45 8.91 -0.16
C LEU A 80 1.12 8.17 -1.46
N LYS A 81 2.15 7.62 -2.09
CA LYS A 81 2.03 6.78 -3.29
C LYS A 81 1.93 5.30 -2.90
N PRO A 82 1.43 4.42 -3.79
CA PRO A 82 1.49 2.98 -3.58
C PRO A 82 2.91 2.53 -3.18
N GLY A 83 3.01 1.77 -2.09
CA GLY A 83 4.28 1.28 -1.52
C GLY A 83 5.10 2.29 -0.70
N ALA A 84 4.65 3.54 -0.56
CA ALA A 84 5.29 4.49 0.35
C ALA A 84 5.00 4.14 1.81
N ASP A 85 6.02 4.24 2.66
CA ASP A 85 5.92 4.06 4.11
C ASP A 85 5.43 5.37 4.76
N PRO A 86 4.26 5.38 5.44
CA PRO A 86 3.72 6.58 6.07
C PRO A 86 4.48 7.03 7.31
N HIS A 87 5.15 6.12 8.03
CA HIS A 87 5.75 6.38 9.33
C HIS A 87 7.00 7.25 9.20
N VAL A 88 7.76 7.06 8.11
CA VAL A 88 9.01 7.76 7.81
C VAL A 88 8.89 8.70 6.60
N TYR A 89 7.68 8.96 6.12
CA TYR A 89 7.46 9.82 4.96
C TYR A 89 7.90 11.26 5.25
N GLU A 90 8.74 11.80 4.39
CA GLU A 90 9.19 13.20 4.43
C GLU A 90 8.34 14.06 3.48
N PRO A 91 7.51 14.98 4.00
CA PRO A 91 6.66 15.82 3.17
C PRO A 91 7.45 16.74 2.25
N SER A 92 7.03 16.81 1.00
CA SER A 92 7.61 17.68 -0.02
C SER A 92 6.92 19.05 -0.07
N PRO A 93 7.55 20.07 -0.70
CA PRO A 93 6.86 21.31 -1.03
C PRO A 93 5.62 21.13 -1.91
N GLY A 94 5.52 20.02 -2.65
CA GLY A 94 4.31 19.68 -3.43
C GLY A 94 3.13 19.36 -2.51
N ASP A 95 3.37 18.64 -1.42
CA ASP A 95 2.33 18.25 -0.47
C ASP A 95 1.78 19.46 0.27
N SER A 96 2.64 20.44 0.59
CA SER A 96 2.21 21.74 1.11
C SER A 96 1.25 22.46 0.16
N ARG A 97 1.46 22.36 -1.16
CA ARG A 97 0.56 22.94 -2.17
C ARG A 97 -0.76 22.19 -2.25
N VAL A 98 -0.73 20.86 -2.20
CA VAL A 98 -1.94 20.02 -2.14
C VAL A 98 -2.78 20.40 -0.93
N LEU A 99 -2.18 20.42 0.26
CA LEU A 99 -2.86 20.75 1.51
C LEU A 99 -3.38 22.19 1.54
N SER A 100 -2.69 23.12 0.89
CA SER A 100 -3.12 24.52 0.80
C SER A 100 -4.28 24.74 -0.17
N ARG A 101 -4.54 23.81 -1.10
CA ARG A 101 -5.63 23.89 -2.10
C ARG A 101 -6.81 22.96 -1.81
N ALA A 102 -6.68 22.05 -0.86
CA ALA A 102 -7.73 21.09 -0.53
C ALA A 102 -8.96 21.78 0.07
N ASP A 103 -10.15 21.33 -0.28
CA ASP A 103 -11.42 21.72 0.35
C ASP A 103 -11.74 20.80 1.55
N LEU A 104 -11.11 19.63 1.61
CA LEU A 104 -11.16 18.67 2.71
C LEU A 104 -9.83 17.92 2.80
N VAL A 105 -9.29 17.76 4.02
CA VAL A 105 -8.10 16.93 4.28
C VAL A 105 -8.47 15.76 5.18
N LEU A 106 -8.19 14.54 4.72
CA LEU A 106 -8.41 13.29 5.43
C LEU A 106 -7.06 12.68 5.79
N TYR A 107 -6.84 12.39 7.08
CA TYR A 107 -5.66 11.68 7.56
C TYR A 107 -6.06 10.54 8.49
N ASN A 108 -5.18 9.56 8.70
CA ASN A 108 -5.59 8.32 9.38
C ASN A 108 -6.03 8.57 10.82
N GLY A 109 -5.29 9.39 11.56
CA GLY A 109 -5.37 9.46 13.02
C GLY A 109 -4.43 8.46 13.68
N PHE A 110 -4.42 8.44 15.01
CA PHE A 110 -3.51 7.60 15.82
C PHE A 110 -2.02 7.76 15.49
N ASN A 111 -1.64 8.92 14.95
CA ASN A 111 -0.26 9.29 14.62
C ASN A 111 0.42 8.33 13.62
N LEU A 112 -0.31 7.84 12.62
CA LEU A 112 0.27 7.05 11.52
C LEU A 112 1.32 7.85 10.73
N GLU A 113 0.98 9.08 10.33
CA GLU A 113 1.81 9.91 9.45
C GLU A 113 2.38 11.14 10.20
N PRO A 114 3.32 10.99 11.15
CA PRO A 114 3.70 12.06 12.09
C PRO A 114 4.15 13.36 11.40
N GLN A 115 4.98 13.28 10.37
CA GLN A 115 5.45 14.47 9.63
C GLN A 115 4.33 15.13 8.81
N LEU A 116 3.44 14.34 8.22
CA LEU A 116 2.27 14.87 7.51
C LEU A 116 1.28 15.52 8.48
N VAL A 117 1.03 14.92 9.65
CA VAL A 117 0.20 15.52 10.70
C VAL A 117 0.77 16.86 11.15
N LYS A 118 2.09 16.96 11.32
CA LYS A 118 2.77 18.23 11.61
C LYS A 118 2.58 19.27 10.49
N LEU A 119 2.74 18.87 9.24
CA LEU A 119 2.52 19.75 8.08
C LEU A 119 1.06 20.20 7.97
N ILE A 120 0.11 19.29 8.18
CA ILE A 120 -1.33 19.56 8.23
C ILE A 120 -1.64 20.58 9.33
N GLY A 121 -1.03 20.45 10.52
CA GLY A 121 -1.19 21.42 11.62
C GLY A 121 -0.59 22.80 11.33
N ALA A 122 0.42 22.86 10.45
CA ALA A 122 1.07 24.12 10.07
C ALA A 122 0.36 24.84 8.90
N THR A 123 -0.55 24.18 8.18
CA THR A 123 -1.26 24.77 7.04
C THR A 123 -2.20 25.89 7.46
N GLN A 124 -2.25 26.96 6.68
CA GLN A 124 -3.15 28.11 6.91
C GLN A 124 -4.49 27.98 6.19
N ASN A 125 -4.65 26.97 5.33
CA ASN A 125 -5.92 26.69 4.65
C ASN A 125 -7.01 26.40 5.70
N PRO A 126 -8.20 27.03 5.67
CA PRO A 126 -9.27 26.80 6.65
C PRO A 126 -10.06 25.49 6.46
N ALA A 127 -9.87 24.75 5.36
CA ALA A 127 -10.58 23.50 5.07
C ALA A 127 -10.57 22.50 6.26
N PRO A 128 -11.62 21.69 6.48
CA PRO A 128 -11.62 20.70 7.56
C PRO A 128 -10.46 19.71 7.44
N LYS A 129 -9.88 19.33 8.59
CA LYS A 129 -8.86 18.28 8.70
C LYS A 129 -9.39 17.19 9.61
N VAL A 130 -9.51 15.98 9.09
CA VAL A 130 -10.29 14.92 9.73
C VAL A 130 -9.39 13.71 10.04
N PRO A 131 -9.18 13.37 11.33
CA PRO A 131 -8.59 12.09 11.73
C PRO A 131 -9.64 10.98 11.56
N VAL A 132 -9.61 10.27 10.43
CA VAL A 132 -10.69 9.38 10.00
C VAL A 132 -10.94 8.24 11.01
N ALA A 133 -9.90 7.63 11.56
CA ALA A 133 -10.05 6.54 12.53
C ALA A 133 -10.73 7.00 13.84
N GLU A 134 -10.36 8.18 14.31
CA GLU A 134 -10.90 8.77 15.55
C GLU A 134 -12.35 9.22 15.35
N VAL A 135 -12.66 9.86 14.22
CA VAL A 135 -14.04 10.25 13.86
C VAL A 135 -14.92 9.02 13.63
N GLY A 136 -14.36 7.91 13.13
CA GLY A 136 -15.02 6.61 13.04
C GLY A 136 -15.31 5.94 14.39
N GLY A 137 -14.88 6.55 15.50
CA GLY A 137 -15.09 6.05 16.85
C GLY A 137 -14.32 4.77 17.14
N ILE A 138 -13.19 4.55 16.44
CA ILE A 138 -12.32 3.40 16.67
C ILE A 138 -11.58 3.62 17.99
N LYS A 139 -11.54 2.58 18.83
CA LYS A 139 -10.71 2.59 20.04
C LYS A 139 -9.38 1.97 19.67
N PRO A 140 -8.26 2.72 19.77
CA PRO A 140 -6.99 2.20 19.34
C PRO A 140 -6.53 1.10 20.30
N TYR A 141 -5.83 0.10 19.76
CA TYR A 141 -5.02 -0.76 20.59
C TYR A 141 -3.85 0.03 21.17
N LYS A 142 -3.57 -0.27 22.43
CA LYS A 142 -2.51 0.36 23.20
C LYS A 142 -1.29 -0.54 23.13
N LEU A 143 -0.16 0.05 22.75
CA LEU A 143 1.14 -0.60 22.69
C LEU A 143 1.98 -0.08 23.84
N GLU A 144 2.53 -0.98 24.64
CA GLU A 144 3.50 -0.60 25.65
C GLU A 144 4.84 -0.38 24.96
N LYS A 145 5.30 0.89 24.89
CA LYS A 145 6.70 1.17 24.54
C LYS A 145 7.58 0.98 25.76
N THR A 146 8.84 0.59 25.52
CA THR A 146 9.91 0.65 26.53
C THR A 146 9.97 2.08 27.10
N ALA A 147 9.89 2.23 28.43
CA ALA A 147 9.71 3.48 29.18
C ALA A 147 8.26 3.91 29.52
N GLY A 148 7.26 3.05 29.36
CA GLY A 148 5.90 3.28 29.89
C GLY A 148 5.05 4.26 29.08
N ILE A 149 5.51 4.67 27.90
CA ILE A 149 4.73 5.46 26.95
C ILE A 149 3.79 4.52 26.21
N VAL A 150 2.49 4.78 26.31
CA VAL A 150 1.47 4.01 25.59
C VAL A 150 1.18 4.69 24.26
N ALA A 151 1.62 4.09 23.16
CA ALA A 151 1.30 4.55 21.82
C ALA A 151 0.06 3.83 21.27
N ALA A 152 -0.73 4.52 20.45
CA ALA A 152 -1.85 3.92 19.73
C ALA A 152 -1.32 3.16 18.52
N ASP A 153 -1.86 1.96 18.27
CA ASP A 153 -1.63 1.25 17.00
C ASP A 153 -2.48 1.90 15.89
N PRO A 154 -1.84 2.48 14.86
CA PRO A 154 -2.55 3.19 13.81
C PRO A 154 -3.21 2.30 12.75
N HIS A 155 -2.88 1.01 12.68
CA HIS A 155 -3.24 0.11 11.58
C HIS A 155 -4.69 -0.41 11.66
N ALA A 156 -5.61 0.44 12.09
CA ALA A 156 -6.99 0.09 12.38
C ALA A 156 -7.75 -0.42 11.15
N TRP A 157 -7.35 0.00 9.94
CA TRP A 157 -7.92 -0.47 8.67
C TRP A 157 -7.67 -1.96 8.42
N GLY A 158 -6.77 -2.62 9.16
CA GLY A 158 -6.52 -4.05 9.03
C GLY A 158 -7.74 -4.93 9.34
N SER A 159 -8.80 -4.39 9.95
CA SER A 159 -10.09 -5.05 10.13
C SER A 159 -11.14 -4.47 9.17
N ALA A 160 -11.83 -5.32 8.40
CA ALA A 160 -12.92 -4.88 7.52
C ALA A 160 -14.08 -4.24 8.30
N ALA A 161 -14.36 -4.72 9.52
CA ALA A 161 -15.32 -4.08 10.43
C ALA A 161 -14.90 -2.65 10.84
N ASN A 162 -13.59 -2.38 10.98
CA ASN A 162 -13.11 -1.01 11.13
C ASN A 162 -13.19 -0.25 9.80
N GLY A 163 -12.97 -0.89 8.65
CA GLY A 163 -13.23 -0.30 7.34
C GLY A 163 -14.63 0.31 7.21
N VAL A 164 -15.66 -0.36 7.73
CA VAL A 164 -17.05 0.17 7.81
C VAL A 164 -17.11 1.50 8.59
N ARG A 165 -16.31 1.63 9.66
CA ARG A 165 -16.21 2.84 10.47
C ARG A 165 -15.46 3.96 9.76
N TYR A 166 -14.37 3.63 9.06
CA TYR A 166 -13.65 4.57 8.20
C TYR A 166 -14.59 5.14 7.13
N VAL A 167 -15.35 4.29 6.43
CA VAL A 167 -16.33 4.72 5.42
C VAL A 167 -17.39 5.63 6.01
N SER A 168 -17.91 5.32 7.20
CA SER A 168 -18.89 6.17 7.89
C SER A 168 -18.33 7.54 8.27
N ALA A 169 -17.07 7.60 8.70
CA ALA A 169 -16.39 8.86 8.99
C ALA A 169 -16.16 9.69 7.71
N ILE A 170 -15.71 9.06 6.62
CA ILE A 170 -15.51 9.70 5.32
C ILE A 170 -16.83 10.23 4.76
N GLU A 171 -17.90 9.44 4.77
CA GLU A 171 -19.24 9.86 4.38
C GLU A 171 -19.68 11.10 5.15
N LYS A 172 -19.59 11.06 6.49
CA LYS A 172 -19.95 12.20 7.33
C LYS A 172 -19.17 13.46 6.94
N SER A 173 -17.85 13.35 6.79
CA SER A 173 -17.00 14.48 6.42
C SER A 173 -17.31 15.02 5.03
N LEU A 174 -17.63 14.16 4.07
CA LEU A 174 -18.05 14.56 2.73
C LEU A 174 -19.40 15.26 2.75
N VAL A 175 -20.39 14.76 3.51
CA VAL A 175 -21.72 15.38 3.65
C VAL A 175 -21.62 16.76 4.32
N GLU A 176 -20.82 16.89 5.38
CA GLU A 176 -20.62 18.15 6.07
C GLU A 176 -19.91 19.20 5.18
N THR A 177 -18.96 18.75 4.35
CA THR A 177 -18.19 19.65 3.48
C THR A 177 -18.92 19.99 2.17
N PHE A 178 -19.59 19.01 1.57
CA PHE A 178 -20.24 19.11 0.25
C PHE A 178 -21.72 18.69 0.32
N PRO A 179 -22.57 19.45 1.03
CA PRO A 179 -23.96 19.02 1.34
C PRO A 179 -24.86 18.85 0.12
N LYS A 180 -24.50 19.44 -1.04
CA LYS A 180 -25.26 19.33 -2.29
C LYS A 180 -25.30 17.90 -2.84
N ASP A 181 -24.30 17.09 -2.53
CA ASP A 181 -24.13 15.73 -3.06
C ASP A 181 -24.41 14.65 -2.00
N LYS A 182 -25.05 15.05 -0.88
CA LYS A 182 -25.34 14.19 0.27
C LYS A 182 -25.94 12.83 -0.12
N GLU A 183 -27.01 12.83 -0.91
CA GLU A 183 -27.72 11.60 -1.29
C GLU A 183 -26.81 10.62 -2.05
N ARG A 184 -25.89 11.14 -2.88
CA ARG A 184 -24.88 10.33 -3.58
C ARG A 184 -23.93 9.68 -2.59
N PHE A 185 -23.38 10.45 -1.65
CA PHE A 185 -22.46 9.93 -0.64
C PHE A 185 -23.10 8.86 0.23
N GLU A 186 -24.33 9.10 0.69
CA GLU A 186 -25.08 8.16 1.53
C GLU A 186 -25.36 6.84 0.79
N ALA A 187 -25.78 6.91 -0.48
CA ALA A 187 -26.03 5.72 -1.30
C ALA A 187 -24.74 4.92 -1.57
N ASN A 188 -23.65 5.60 -1.94
CA ASN A 188 -22.36 4.96 -2.22
C ASN A 188 -21.77 4.34 -0.95
N ALA A 189 -21.76 5.08 0.17
CA ALA A 189 -21.28 4.58 1.45
C ALA A 189 -22.10 3.37 1.94
N ALA A 190 -23.43 3.40 1.77
CA ALA A 190 -24.28 2.27 2.13
C ALA A 190 -23.98 1.01 1.31
N ASN A 191 -23.70 1.13 0.01
CA ASN A 191 -23.29 -0.01 -0.81
C ASN A 191 -21.90 -0.50 -0.41
N TYR A 192 -20.95 0.41 -0.21
CA TYR A 192 -19.58 0.04 0.13
C TYR A 192 -19.48 -0.64 1.51
N ARG A 193 -20.25 -0.18 2.50
CA ARG A 193 -20.35 -0.85 3.81
C ARG A 193 -20.86 -2.28 3.69
N LYS A 194 -21.86 -2.55 2.85
CA LYS A 194 -22.34 -3.93 2.62
C LYS A 194 -21.24 -4.83 2.06
N ASP A 195 -20.43 -4.30 1.15
CA ASP A 195 -19.29 -5.06 0.63
C ASP A 195 -18.24 -5.33 1.71
N LEU A 196 -17.97 -4.37 2.59
CA LEU A 196 -17.04 -4.54 3.72
C LEU A 196 -17.56 -5.49 4.80
N GLU A 197 -18.87 -5.50 5.07
CA GLU A 197 -19.51 -6.46 5.96
C GLU A 197 -19.42 -7.88 5.41
N ALA A 198 -19.69 -8.06 4.11
CA ALA A 198 -19.51 -9.33 3.43
C ALA A 198 -18.04 -9.78 3.42
N LEU A 199 -17.12 -8.84 3.21
CA LEU A 199 -15.68 -9.09 3.27
C LEU A 199 -15.26 -9.55 4.67
N ASP A 200 -15.74 -8.92 5.74
CA ASP A 200 -15.42 -9.33 7.13
C ASP A 200 -15.84 -10.78 7.41
N GLY A 201 -17.05 -11.15 6.98
CA GLY A 201 -17.55 -12.52 7.07
C GLY A 201 -16.68 -13.50 6.27
N TRP A 202 -16.41 -13.16 5.01
CA TRP A 202 -15.58 -13.99 4.13
C TRP A 202 -14.16 -14.19 4.68
N ILE A 203 -13.48 -13.15 5.17
CA ILE A 203 -12.12 -13.28 5.74
C ILE A 203 -12.13 -14.29 6.90
N ARG A 204 -13.11 -14.19 7.80
CA ARG A 204 -13.26 -15.11 8.94
C ARG A 204 -13.42 -16.55 8.49
N GLU A 205 -14.24 -16.79 7.47
CA GLU A 205 -14.43 -18.12 6.88
C GLU A 205 -13.13 -18.66 6.25
N GLN A 206 -12.41 -17.83 5.47
CA GLN A 206 -11.17 -18.25 4.84
C GLN A 206 -10.08 -18.57 5.88
N ILE A 207 -9.90 -17.72 6.89
CA ILE A 207 -8.90 -17.95 7.94
C ILE A 207 -9.24 -19.19 8.78
N ALA A 208 -10.52 -19.48 8.99
CA ALA A 208 -10.95 -20.69 9.70
C ALA A 208 -10.54 -21.99 8.98
N THR A 209 -10.27 -21.96 7.67
CA THR A 209 -9.76 -23.13 6.93
C THR A 209 -8.31 -23.49 7.28
N ILE A 210 -7.54 -22.55 7.84
CA ILE A 210 -6.15 -22.78 8.23
C ILE A 210 -6.14 -23.73 9.45
N PRO A 211 -5.33 -24.81 9.46
CA PRO A 211 -5.16 -25.66 10.63
C PRO A 211 -4.76 -24.83 11.86
N GLU A 212 -5.41 -25.03 13.00
CA GLU A 212 -5.22 -24.19 14.20
C GLU A 212 -3.74 -24.04 14.61
N ALA A 213 -2.97 -25.13 14.53
CA ALA A 213 -1.55 -25.14 14.84
C ALA A 213 -0.71 -24.18 13.95
N ASN A 214 -1.20 -23.88 12.74
CA ASN A 214 -0.53 -23.00 11.77
C ASN A 214 -1.01 -21.55 11.84
N ARG A 215 -2.01 -21.20 12.67
CA ARG A 215 -2.60 -19.86 12.75
C ARG A 215 -1.69 -18.87 13.50
N LYS A 216 -0.52 -18.61 12.95
CA LYS A 216 0.50 -17.71 13.51
C LYS A 216 0.96 -16.78 12.40
N LEU A 217 0.82 -15.47 12.62
CA LEU A 217 1.25 -14.46 11.66
C LEU A 217 2.57 -13.84 12.11
N VAL A 218 3.54 -13.84 11.21
CA VAL A 218 4.81 -13.12 11.37
C VAL A 218 5.06 -12.28 10.12
N SER A 219 5.21 -10.97 10.29
CA SER A 219 5.40 -10.00 9.21
C SER A 219 6.64 -9.12 9.42
N SER A 220 6.96 -8.24 8.47
CA SER A 220 8.08 -7.30 8.56
C SER A 220 7.92 -6.33 9.74
N HIS A 221 6.75 -5.70 9.89
CA HIS A 221 6.42 -4.79 10.99
C HIS A 221 5.05 -5.07 11.59
N ASP A 222 4.76 -4.42 12.73
CA ASP A 222 3.60 -4.72 13.56
C ASP A 222 2.32 -4.02 13.06
N ALA A 223 1.93 -4.28 11.81
CA ALA A 223 0.76 -3.69 11.15
C ALA A 223 -0.52 -4.54 11.23
N PHE A 224 -0.42 -5.80 11.66
CA PHE A 224 -1.50 -6.77 11.50
C PHE A 224 -2.25 -7.09 12.79
N GLN A 225 -2.07 -6.32 13.88
CA GLN A 225 -2.75 -6.59 15.15
C GLN A 225 -4.28 -6.56 15.03
N TYR A 226 -4.85 -5.58 14.31
CA TYR A 226 -6.29 -5.51 14.06
C TYR A 226 -6.79 -6.67 13.21
N TYR A 227 -6.05 -7.05 12.17
CA TYR A 227 -6.37 -8.20 11.35
C TYR A 227 -6.33 -9.50 12.18
N GLY A 228 -5.23 -9.72 12.89
CA GLY A 228 -5.01 -10.91 13.69
C GLY A 228 -6.05 -11.11 14.79
N ARG A 229 -6.43 -10.03 15.49
CA ARG A 229 -7.48 -10.09 16.53
C ARG A 229 -8.87 -10.27 15.95
N ALA A 230 -9.20 -9.64 14.82
CA ALA A 230 -10.52 -9.75 14.21
C ALA A 230 -10.79 -11.16 13.66
N TYR A 231 -9.75 -11.87 13.19
CA TYR A 231 -9.89 -13.12 12.45
C TYR A 231 -9.26 -14.35 13.13
N GLY A 232 -8.75 -14.22 14.35
CA GLY A 232 -8.22 -15.36 15.11
C GLY A 232 -6.86 -15.86 14.62
N LEU A 233 -6.01 -14.92 14.18
CA LEU A 233 -4.66 -15.18 13.68
C LEU A 233 -3.65 -14.38 14.53
N PRO A 234 -3.27 -14.86 15.72
CA PRO A 234 -2.36 -14.13 16.60
C PRO A 234 -1.07 -13.74 15.88
N VAL A 235 -0.68 -12.48 16.03
CA VAL A 235 0.60 -11.96 15.55
C VAL A 235 1.66 -12.37 16.59
N THR A 236 2.46 -13.38 16.24
CA THR A 236 3.44 -13.98 17.18
C THR A 236 4.77 -13.23 17.16
N GLY A 237 4.97 -12.36 16.18
CA GLY A 237 6.06 -11.40 16.18
C GLY A 237 6.18 -10.62 14.88
N SER A 238 6.91 -9.52 14.96
CA SER A 238 7.35 -8.69 13.84
C SER A 238 8.82 -8.31 14.07
N ILE A 239 9.55 -8.02 13.00
CA ILE A 239 10.94 -7.55 13.12
C ILE A 239 10.95 -6.14 13.66
N LEU A 240 10.20 -5.26 13.00
CA LEU A 240 10.03 -3.87 13.36
C LEU A 240 8.88 -3.71 14.34
N GLY A 241 8.92 -2.63 15.11
CA GLY A 241 7.79 -2.23 15.95
C GLY A 241 6.61 -1.77 15.10
N VAL A 242 5.72 -1.00 15.73
CA VAL A 242 4.53 -0.44 15.07
C VAL A 242 4.91 0.71 14.13
N SER A 243 5.96 1.45 14.47
CA SER A 243 6.63 2.36 13.52
C SER A 243 7.86 1.66 12.95
N THR A 244 8.07 1.85 11.65
CA THR A 244 9.25 1.38 10.91
C THR A 244 10.46 2.30 11.08
N GLU A 245 10.29 3.48 11.70
CA GLU A 245 11.39 4.39 12.05
C GLU A 245 12.37 3.75 13.04
N GLU A 246 11.87 2.88 13.92
CA GLU A 246 12.69 2.22 14.94
C GLU A 246 13.51 1.08 14.32
N GLU A 247 14.84 1.22 14.31
CA GLU A 247 15.72 0.13 13.91
C GLU A 247 15.67 -1.05 14.91
N PRO A 248 15.54 -2.30 14.42
CA PRO A 248 15.44 -3.46 15.28
C PRO A 248 16.83 -3.84 15.82
N SER A 249 16.94 -3.97 17.14
CA SER A 249 18.20 -4.45 17.75
C SER A 249 18.52 -5.89 17.33
N ALA A 250 19.81 -6.23 17.23
CA ALA A 250 20.25 -7.61 16.96
C ALA A 250 19.67 -8.63 17.96
N ARG A 251 19.49 -8.22 19.23
CA ARG A 251 18.83 -9.04 20.26
C ARG A 251 17.38 -9.37 19.90
N LYS A 252 16.62 -8.38 19.41
CA LYS A 252 15.22 -8.56 19.01
C LYS A 252 15.11 -9.52 17.82
N ILE A 253 16.01 -9.39 16.84
CA ILE A 253 16.08 -10.30 15.69
C ILE A 253 16.37 -11.73 16.16
N ALA A 254 17.38 -11.93 17.02
CA ALA A 254 17.73 -13.25 17.54
C ALA A 254 16.57 -13.88 18.34
N GLN A 255 15.87 -13.09 19.16
CA GLN A 255 14.68 -13.55 19.89
C GLN A 255 13.55 -13.97 18.94
N LEU A 256 13.32 -13.22 17.86
CA LEU A 256 12.30 -13.58 16.87
C LEU A 256 12.65 -14.87 16.12
N VAL A 257 13.92 -15.07 15.75
CA VAL A 257 14.41 -16.34 15.17
C VAL A 257 14.15 -17.51 16.11
N GLU A 258 14.42 -17.36 17.41
CA GLU A 258 14.14 -18.38 18.42
C GLU A 258 12.64 -18.67 18.54
N THR A 259 11.80 -17.63 18.61
CA THR A 259 10.34 -17.76 18.65
C THR A 259 9.82 -18.51 17.42
N ILE A 260 10.26 -18.16 16.22
CA ILE A 260 9.84 -18.82 14.97
C ILE A 260 10.15 -20.31 15.00
N ARG A 261 11.35 -20.70 15.46
CA ARG A 261 11.76 -22.10 15.59
C ARG A 261 10.97 -22.83 16.67
N LYS A 262 10.86 -22.24 17.86
CA LYS A 262 10.18 -22.82 19.03
C LYS A 262 8.70 -23.03 18.75
N GLU A 263 8.05 -22.05 18.13
CA GLU A 263 6.64 -22.11 17.81
C GLU A 263 6.33 -22.83 16.49
N GLN A 264 7.35 -23.32 15.78
CA GLN A 264 7.21 -24.02 14.51
C GLN A 264 6.38 -23.21 13.51
N VAL A 265 6.66 -21.90 13.42
CA VAL A 265 5.96 -21.01 12.50
C VAL A 265 6.15 -21.51 11.07
N ARG A 266 5.04 -21.66 10.35
CA ARG A 266 5.01 -22.28 9.02
C ARG A 266 5.58 -21.37 7.92
N ALA A 267 5.29 -20.07 8.01
CA ALA A 267 5.72 -19.08 7.04
C ALA A 267 5.84 -17.69 7.67
N VAL A 268 6.71 -16.85 7.11
CA VAL A 268 6.83 -15.42 7.41
C VAL A 268 6.48 -14.60 6.17
N PHE A 269 6.00 -13.36 6.33
CA PHE A 269 5.46 -12.57 5.23
C PHE A 269 6.16 -11.22 5.09
N ILE A 270 6.67 -10.93 3.89
CA ILE A 270 7.21 -9.59 3.57
C ILE A 270 6.07 -8.62 3.26
N GLU A 271 6.35 -7.33 3.30
CA GLU A 271 5.34 -6.30 3.08
C GLU A 271 5.73 -5.30 1.99
N THR A 272 4.75 -4.78 1.26
CA THR A 272 5.00 -3.90 0.10
C THR A 272 5.60 -2.54 0.45
N SER A 273 5.46 -2.09 1.70
CA SER A 273 5.92 -0.77 2.16
C SER A 273 7.20 -0.83 2.98
N THR A 274 7.85 -1.99 3.10
CA THR A 274 9.05 -2.18 3.94
C THR A 274 10.23 -2.74 3.13
N ALA A 275 11.45 -2.53 3.63
CA ALA A 275 12.67 -3.11 3.06
C ALA A 275 12.69 -4.64 3.25
N PRO A 276 12.69 -5.45 2.18
CA PRO A 276 12.49 -6.89 2.28
C PRO A 276 13.73 -7.67 2.77
N GLU A 277 14.93 -7.07 2.73
CA GLU A 277 16.20 -7.77 2.96
C GLU A 277 16.30 -8.35 4.37
N LEU A 278 15.77 -7.63 5.36
CA LEU A 278 15.89 -8.00 6.76
C LEU A 278 15.04 -9.24 7.09
N LEU A 279 13.80 -9.29 6.60
CA LEU A 279 12.94 -10.48 6.79
C LEU A 279 13.45 -11.67 5.97
N GLN A 280 14.03 -11.43 4.79
CA GLN A 280 14.67 -12.51 4.03
C GLN A 280 15.86 -13.12 4.78
N SER A 281 16.69 -12.31 5.44
CA SER A 281 17.78 -12.82 6.27
C SER A 281 17.26 -13.62 7.46
N LEU A 282 16.28 -13.06 8.17
CA LEU A 282 15.66 -13.74 9.30
C LEU A 282 15.00 -15.07 8.89
N ALA A 283 14.34 -15.13 7.73
CA ALA A 283 13.74 -16.34 7.22
C ALA A 283 14.78 -17.45 6.98
N ARG A 284 15.93 -17.08 6.38
CA ARG A 284 17.07 -17.99 6.19
C ARG A 284 17.63 -18.48 7.53
N ASP A 285 17.86 -17.57 8.47
CA ASP A 285 18.43 -17.90 9.77
C ASP A 285 17.49 -18.80 10.58
N ALA A 286 16.19 -18.54 10.56
CA ALA A 286 15.21 -19.34 11.26
C ALA A 286 14.88 -20.67 10.55
N GLY A 287 15.26 -20.83 9.28
CA GLY A 287 14.91 -22.01 8.48
C GLY A 287 13.42 -22.07 8.10
N VAL A 288 12.77 -20.92 7.99
CA VAL A 288 11.32 -20.78 7.69
C VAL A 288 11.13 -20.25 6.27
N LYS A 289 10.00 -20.61 5.64
CA LYS A 289 9.68 -20.15 4.28
C LYS A 289 9.09 -18.75 4.31
N ILE A 290 9.33 -17.99 3.24
CA ILE A 290 8.57 -16.77 2.96
C ILE A 290 7.24 -17.18 2.31
N GLY A 291 6.13 -16.81 2.96
CA GLY A 291 4.77 -17.15 2.55
C GLY A 291 4.20 -16.25 1.45
N GLY A 292 4.92 -15.19 1.08
CA GLY A 292 4.53 -14.23 0.07
C GLY A 292 4.61 -12.79 0.59
N THR A 293 4.02 -11.88 -0.18
CA THR A 293 3.99 -10.45 0.12
C THR A 293 2.58 -10.02 0.54
N LEU A 294 2.50 -9.23 1.60
CA LEU A 294 1.27 -8.60 2.09
C LEU A 294 1.29 -7.10 1.83
N TYR A 295 0.11 -6.54 1.62
CA TYR A 295 -0.12 -5.10 1.64
C TYR A 295 -0.41 -4.67 3.08
N SER A 296 0.32 -3.71 3.61
CA SER A 296 0.10 -3.17 4.96
C SER A 296 -0.40 -1.73 4.88
N ASP A 297 0.51 -0.79 4.63
CA ASP A 297 0.25 0.64 4.79
C ASP A 297 -0.33 1.33 3.54
N SER A 298 -0.47 0.58 2.46
CA SER A 298 -0.84 1.13 1.17
C SER A 298 -1.57 0.08 0.34
N VAL A 299 -2.60 0.50 -0.40
CA VAL A 299 -3.08 -0.30 -1.52
C VAL A 299 -1.98 -0.44 -2.57
N GLY A 300 -2.05 -1.50 -3.36
CA GLY A 300 -1.11 -1.73 -4.46
C GLY A 300 -1.24 -0.70 -5.58
N ALA A 301 -0.26 -0.68 -6.47
CA ALA A 301 -0.34 0.12 -7.69
C ALA A 301 -1.54 -0.31 -8.55
N GLN A 302 -2.07 0.60 -9.37
CA GLN A 302 -3.19 0.32 -10.26
C GLN A 302 -2.93 -0.93 -11.12
N GLY A 303 -3.90 -1.84 -11.19
CA GLY A 303 -3.81 -3.10 -11.93
C GLY A 303 -3.20 -4.27 -11.14
N THR A 304 -2.71 -4.03 -9.92
CA THR A 304 -2.26 -5.12 -9.03
C THR A 304 -3.42 -5.81 -8.33
N ALA A 305 -3.15 -6.97 -7.73
CA ALA A 305 -4.14 -7.74 -6.97
C ALA A 305 -4.66 -7.04 -5.71
N GLY A 306 -4.03 -5.95 -5.28
CA GLY A 306 -4.39 -5.17 -4.09
C GLY A 306 -4.65 -3.70 -4.38
N ASP A 307 -5.01 -3.34 -5.62
CA ASP A 307 -5.12 -1.95 -6.09
C ASP A 307 -6.33 -1.16 -5.55
N THR A 308 -7.19 -1.79 -4.76
CA THR A 308 -8.25 -1.17 -3.95
C THR A 308 -8.24 -1.77 -2.55
N TYR A 309 -8.86 -1.11 -1.57
CA TYR A 309 -8.86 -1.58 -0.17
C TYR A 309 -9.50 -2.97 0.01
N ILE A 310 -10.62 -3.24 -0.67
CA ILE A 310 -11.24 -4.59 -0.65
C ILE A 310 -10.30 -5.62 -1.24
N LYS A 311 -9.69 -5.31 -2.39
CA LYS A 311 -8.75 -6.21 -3.07
C LYS A 311 -7.49 -6.44 -2.23
N MET A 312 -7.00 -5.41 -1.56
CA MET A 312 -5.87 -5.46 -0.63
C MET A 312 -6.11 -6.49 0.47
N LEU A 313 -7.24 -6.39 1.19
CA LEU A 313 -7.59 -7.37 2.23
C LEU A 313 -7.86 -8.77 1.65
N THR A 314 -8.48 -8.86 0.48
CA THR A 314 -8.71 -10.13 -0.22
C THR A 314 -7.39 -10.82 -0.59
N ALA A 315 -6.43 -10.07 -1.14
CA ALA A 315 -5.11 -10.55 -1.51
C ALA A 315 -4.29 -10.98 -0.29
N ASN A 316 -4.31 -10.18 0.78
CA ASN A 316 -3.67 -10.55 2.04
C ASN A 316 -4.24 -11.86 2.60
N THR A 317 -5.57 -11.97 2.63
CA THR A 317 -6.27 -13.17 3.12
C THR A 317 -5.87 -14.39 2.29
N ARG A 318 -5.85 -14.27 0.96
CA ARG A 318 -5.41 -15.34 0.05
C ARG A 318 -3.99 -15.77 0.37
N THR A 319 -3.04 -14.83 0.39
CA THR A 319 -1.61 -15.11 0.65
C THR A 319 -1.42 -15.82 1.98
N ILE A 320 -2.08 -15.34 3.04
CA ILE A 320 -2.01 -15.93 4.38
C ILE A 320 -2.58 -17.36 4.38
N VAL A 321 -3.78 -17.54 3.83
CA VAL A 321 -4.50 -18.83 3.84
C VAL A 321 -3.72 -19.88 3.07
N GLU A 322 -3.28 -19.57 1.85
CA GLU A 322 -2.52 -20.50 1.01
C GLU A 322 -1.18 -20.89 1.68
N ALA A 323 -0.44 -19.91 2.23
CA ALA A 323 0.85 -20.16 2.87
C ALA A 323 0.74 -20.98 4.16
N LEU A 324 -0.32 -20.75 4.95
CA LEU A 324 -0.53 -21.42 6.23
C LEU A 324 -1.29 -22.76 6.09
N GLY A 325 -1.62 -23.17 4.86
CA GLY A 325 -2.19 -24.48 4.54
C GLY A 325 -3.71 -24.56 4.70
N GLY A 326 -4.41 -23.43 4.61
CA GLY A 326 -5.85 -23.38 4.45
C GLY A 326 -6.30 -23.53 2.99
N THR A 327 -7.59 -23.36 2.76
CA THR A 327 -8.24 -23.40 1.44
C THR A 327 -8.83 -22.04 1.12
N TYR A 328 -8.52 -21.53 -0.07
CA TYR A 328 -9.00 -20.24 -0.54
C TYR A 328 -10.17 -20.39 -1.52
N THR A 329 -11.19 -19.57 -1.36
CA THR A 329 -12.27 -19.34 -2.31
C THR A 329 -12.33 -17.85 -2.65
N ALA A 330 -12.47 -17.51 -3.93
CA ALA A 330 -12.48 -16.12 -4.36
C ALA A 330 -13.63 -15.31 -3.72
N PHE A 331 -13.31 -14.11 -3.22
CA PHE A 331 -14.31 -13.17 -2.73
C PHE A 331 -15.05 -12.51 -3.91
N VAL A 332 -16.37 -12.40 -3.80
CA VAL A 332 -17.21 -11.66 -4.75
C VAL A 332 -17.98 -10.61 -3.96
N PRO A 333 -17.72 -9.31 -4.18
CA PRO A 333 -18.47 -8.25 -3.52
C PRO A 333 -19.97 -8.31 -3.89
N PRO A 334 -20.89 -8.11 -2.94
CA PRO A 334 -22.32 -7.96 -3.22
C PRO A 334 -22.64 -6.93 -4.32
N SER A 335 -21.89 -5.84 -4.40
CA SER A 335 -22.04 -4.81 -5.43
C SER A 335 -21.67 -5.27 -6.84
N ALA A 336 -20.81 -6.28 -6.99
CA ALA A 336 -20.39 -6.82 -8.29
C ALA A 336 -21.44 -7.75 -8.94
N SER A 337 -22.51 -8.09 -8.21
CA SER A 337 -23.58 -8.99 -8.67
C SER A 337 -24.81 -8.24 -9.21
N LYS A 338 -24.72 -6.92 -9.39
CA LYS A 338 -25.77 -6.05 -9.94
C LYS A 338 -25.37 -5.55 -11.33
#